data_AF-A0A916B137-F1
#
_entry.id   AF-A0A916B137-F1
#
_cell.length_a   1.000
_cell.length_b   1.000
_cell.length_c   1.000
_cell.angle_alpha   90.00
_cell.angle_beta   90.00
_cell.angle_gamma   90.00
#
_symmetry.space_group_name_H-M   'P 1'
#
loop_
_entity.id
_entity.type
_entity.pdbx_description
1 polymer ?
#
loop_
_entity_poly.entity_id
_entity_poly.type
_entity_poly.pdbx_seq_one_letter_code
_entity_poly.pdbx_strand_id
1 'polypeptide(L)' 'STLALFAQLEAVNPNATAIYIICDNAPYYRSRVVQDYLKTSCIQLVFLPSYAPNLNLIERFWKFF' A
#
# COMPACT_ATOMS: atom_id res chain seq x y z
N SER A 1 -4.48 6.39 10.17
CA SER A 1 -4.08 4.97 10.26
C SER A 1 -4.11 4.36 8.85
N THR A 2 -3.46 3.22 8.61
CA THR A 2 -3.37 2.59 7.27
C THR A 2 -4.73 2.34 6.62
N LEU A 3 -5.73 1.90 7.40
CA LEU A 3 -7.10 1.71 6.90
C LEU A 3 -7.78 3.01 6.50
N ALA A 4 -7.57 4.10 7.24
CA ALA A 4 -8.15 5.39 6.88
C ALA A 4 -7.58 5.91 5.55
N LEU A 5 -6.28 5.68 5.30
CA LEU A 5 -5.66 5.99 4.02
C LEU A 5 -6.28 5.14 2.89
N PHE A 6 -6.48 3.85 3.12
CA PHE A 6 -7.09 2.95 2.14
C PHE A 6 -8.52 3.38 1.78
N ALA A 7 -9.35 3.67 2.78
CA ALA A 7 -10.70 4.19 2.54
C ALA A 7 -10.70 5.52 1.78
N GLN A 8 -9.74 6.41 2.07
CA GLN A 8 -9.57 7.66 1.32
C GLN A 8 -9.18 7.39 -0.14
N LEU A 9 -8.28 6.44 -0.40
CA LEU A 9 -7.88 6.09 -1.77
C LEU A 9 -9.06 5.53 -2.57
N GLU A 10 -9.89 4.67 -1.97
CA GLU A 10 -11.10 4.16 -2.61
C GLU A 10 -12.12 5.27 -2.88
N ALA A 11 -12.31 6.19 -1.92
CA ALA A 11 -13.23 7.32 -2.08
C ALA A 11 -12.80 8.30 -3.20
N VAL A 12 -11.49 8.51 -3.36
CA VAL A 12 -10.95 9.37 -4.43
C VAL A 12 -11.01 8.68 -5.80
N ASN A 13 -11.05 7.35 -5.83
CA ASN A 13 -11.02 6.55 -7.06
C ASN A 13 -12.27 5.64 -7.19
N PRO A 14 -13.49 6.20 -7.26
CA PRO A 14 -14.73 5.42 -7.18
C PRO A 14 -14.94 4.46 -8.37
N ASN A 15 -14.31 4.73 -9.51
CA ASN A 15 -14.42 3.92 -10.73
C ASN A 15 -13.27 2.92 -10.91
N ALA A 16 -12.30 2.90 -9.99
CA ALA A 16 -11.16 2.00 -10.10
C ALA A 16 -11.58 0.56 -9.76
N THR A 17 -11.38 -0.35 -10.70
CA THR A 17 -11.60 -1.78 -10.49
C THR A 17 -10.52 -2.41 -9.62
N ALA A 18 -9.31 -1.86 -9.64
CA ALA A 18 -8.21 -2.25 -8.78
C ALA A 18 -7.29 -1.06 -8.47
N ILE A 19 -6.81 -0.96 -7.24
CA ILE A 19 -5.84 0.05 -6.80
C ILE A 19 -4.58 -0.67 -6.31
N TYR A 20 -3.50 -0.59 -7.07
CA TYR A 20 -2.22 -1.22 -6.70
C TYR A 20 -1.40 -0.30 -5.79
N ILE A 21 -1.04 -0.79 -4.61
CA ILE A 21 -0.20 -0.07 -3.66
C ILE A 21 1.11 -0.84 -3.51
N ILE A 22 2.21 -0.22 -3.93
CA ILE A 22 3.56 -0.76 -3.78
C ILE A 22 4.07 -0.36 -2.39
N CYS A 23 4.43 -1.34 -1.56
CA CYS A 23 4.87 -1.10 -0.19
C CYS A 23 6.10 -1.95 0.17
N ASP A 24 6.80 -1.50 1.21
CA ASP A 24 7.88 -2.26 1.83
C ASP A 24 7.31 -3.43 2.66
N ASN A 25 8.20 -4.26 3.21
CA ASN A 25 7.80 -5.45 3.96
C ASN A 25 7.41 -5.17 5.42
N ALA A 26 6.97 -3.96 5.74
CA ALA A 26 6.67 -3.57 7.12
C ALA A 26 5.56 -4.46 7.74
N PRO A 27 5.71 -4.88 9.02
CA PRO A 27 4.87 -5.92 9.63
C PRO A 27 3.40 -5.51 9.77
N TYR A 28 3.09 -4.22 9.85
CA TYR A 28 1.70 -3.75 10.03
C TYR A 28 0.82 -4.02 8.80
N TYR A 29 1.37 -4.12 7.59
CA TYR A 29 0.62 -4.52 6.39
C TYR A 29 0.15 -5.99 6.45
N ARG A 30 0.82 -6.81 7.27
CA ARG A 30 0.45 -8.22 7.51
C ARG A 30 -0.46 -8.41 8.72
N SER A 31 -0.87 -7.33 9.38
CA SER A 31 -1.80 -7.42 10.50
C SER A 31 -3.16 -8.00 10.05
N ARG A 32 -3.81 -8.77 10.92
CA ARG A 32 -5.13 -9.37 10.62
C ARG A 32 -6.16 -8.34 10.17
N VAL A 33 -6.18 -7.19 10.86
CA VAL A 33 -7.08 -6.08 10.57
C VAL A 33 -6.91 -5.55 9.14
N VAL A 34 -5.66 -5.41 8.67
CA VAL A 34 -5.39 -4.98 7.28
C VAL A 34 -5.77 -6.08 6.29
N GLN A 35 -5.43 -7.34 6.59
CA GLN A 35 -5.76 -8.47 5.72
C GLN A 35 -7.27 -8.67 5.57
N ASP A 36 -8.04 -8.49 6.64
CA ASP A 36 -9.49 -8.61 6.62
C ASP A 36 -10.14 -7.49 5.79
N TYR A 37 -9.62 -6.26 5.87
CA TYR A 37 -10.07 -5.15 5.02
C TYR A 37 -9.83 -5.42 3.52
N LEU A 38 -8.64 -5.95 3.18
CA LEU A 38 -8.25 -6.18 1.79
C LEU A 38 -9.08 -7.26 1.09
N LYS A 39 -9.75 -8.16 1.82
CA LYS A 39 -10.61 -9.20 1.24
C LYS A 39 -11.83 -8.63 0.51
N THR A 40 -12.32 -7.47 0.93
CA THR A 40 -13.52 -6.82 0.37
C THR A 40 -13.19 -5.53 -0.39
N SER A 41 -11.93 -5.10 -0.36
CA SER A 41 -11.45 -3.86 -0.97
C SER A 41 -11.00 -4.09 -2.42
N CYS A 42 -11.02 -3.04 -3.24
CA CYS A 42 -10.39 -3.08 -4.57
C CYS A 42 -8.86 -2.86 -4.51
N ILE A 43 -8.30 -2.66 -3.31
CA ILE A 43 -6.87 -2.44 -3.10
C ILE A 43 -6.09 -3.75 -3.19
N GLN A 44 -4.98 -3.70 -3.92
CA GLN A 44 -4.03 -4.78 -4.12
C GLN A 44 -2.67 -4.35 -3.58
N LEU A 45 -2.20 -4.97 -2.48
CA LEU A 45 -0.87 -4.71 -1.94
C LEU A 45 0.19 -5.49 -2.72
N VAL A 46 1.17 -4.78 -3.24
CA VAL A 46 2.35 -5.34 -3.90
C VAL A 46 3.56 -5.09 -3.03
N PHE A 47 4.15 -6.15 -2.50
CA PHE A 47 5.33 -6.06 -1.66
C PHE A 47 6.59 -6.07 -2.52
N LEU A 48 7.50 -5.14 -2.23
CA LEU A 48 8.84 -5.14 -2.82
C LEU A 48 9.64 -6.39 -2.37
N PRO A 49 10.57 -6.90 -3.20
CA PRO A 49 11.45 -7.97 -2.78
C PRO A 49 12.29 -7.56 -1.56
N SER A 50 12.58 -8.53 -0.70
CA SER A 50 13.36 -8.29 0.52
C SER A 50 14.75 -7.75 0.18
N TYR A 51 15.23 -6.78 0.97
CA TYR A 51 16.56 -6.17 0.81
C TYR A 51 16.82 -5.49 -0.54
N ALA A 52 15.78 -5.03 -1.24
CA ALA A 52 15.88 -4.27 -2.48
C ALA A 52 15.47 -2.79 -2.32
N PRO A 53 16.14 -1.99 -1.45
CA PRO A 53 15.78 -0.59 -1.21
C PRO A 53 15.87 0.28 -2.47
N ASN A 54 16.73 -0.10 -3.42
CA ASN A 54 16.86 0.59 -4.71
C ASN A 54 15.58 0.57 -5.56
N LEU A 55 14.66 -0.38 -5.30
CA LEU A 55 13.36 -0.47 -5.96
C LEU A 55 12.28 0.38 -5.27
N ASN A 56 12.56 0.90 -4.08
CA ASN A 56 11.63 1.74 -3.34
C ASN A 56 11.72 3.20 -3.83
N LEU A 57 10.89 3.57 -4.81
CA LEU A 57 10.92 4.90 -5.43
C LEU A 57 10.69 6.03 -4.42
N ILE A 58 9.91 5.81 -3.35
CA ILE A 58 9.67 6.86 -2.35
C ILE A 58 10.94 7.19 -1.55
N GLU A 59 11.82 6.22 -1.30
CA GLU A 59 13.12 6.47 -0.64
C GLU A 59 14.03 7.36 -1.51
N ARG A 60 13.95 7.20 -2.84
CA ARG A 60 14.65 8.10 -3.77
C ARG A 60 14.05 9.50 -3.75
N PHE A 61 12.72 9.59 -3.71
CA PHE A 61 12.02 10.88 -3.65
C PHE A 61 12.38 11.66 -2.38
N TRP A 62 12.42 11.01 -1.22
CA TRP A 62 12.80 11.65 0.04
C TRP A 62 14.22 12.20 0.06
N LYS A 63 15.15 11.71 -0.76
CA LYS A 63 16.52 12.27 -0.85
C LYS A 63 16.57 13.66 -1.50
N PHE A 64 15.50 14.12 -2.15
CA PHE A 64 15.44 15.46 -2.74
C PHE A 64 15.03 16.55 -1.75
N PHE A 65 14.52 16.18 -0.57
CA PHE A 65 14.03 17.07 0.46
C PHE A 65 14.81 16.85 1.77
#